data_AF-A0A7S0Y5D7-F1
#
_entry.id   AF-A0A7S0Y5D7-F1
#
_cell.length_a   1.000
_cell.length_b   1.000
_cell.length_c   1.000
_cell.angle_alpha   90.00
_cell.angle_beta   90.00
_cell.angle_gamma   90.00
#
_symmetry.space_group_name_H-M   'P 1'
#
loop_
_entity.id
_entity.type
_entity.pdbx_description
1 polymer ?
#
loop_
_entity_poly.entity_id
_entity_poly.type
_entity_poly.pdbx_seq_one_letter_code
_entity_poly.pdbx_strand_id
1 'polypeptide(L)'
;VADVIVTSAGHSFSATPTIACCQQVYKITVSGTASTAYTSGGALGVSCTGGCTGSGLAGTCTTTNAGTVTAVVITEKGNGYDTANPPTLTCAGGTGQTFTPSIDTSTGGTGCLGVAFAAEMQFDNVGQTWQGREPR
;
A
#
# COMPACT_ATOMS: atom_id res chain seq x y z
N VAL A 1 -15.16 5.35 8.98
CA VAL A 1 -14.49 6.62 8.60
C VAL A 1 -14.49 7.49 9.84
N ALA A 2 -13.33 7.92 10.32
CA ALA A 2 -13.28 8.82 11.48
C ALA A 2 -13.57 10.24 10.98
N ASP A 3 -14.68 10.82 11.41
CA ASP A 3 -14.94 12.26 11.24
C ASP A 3 -14.14 13.02 12.29
N VAL A 4 -13.39 14.03 11.85
CA VAL A 4 -12.83 15.03 12.77
C VAL A 4 -13.90 16.09 12.96
N ILE A 5 -14.65 16.00 14.06
CA ILE A 5 -15.64 17.00 14.43
C ILE A 5 -14.98 18.00 15.36
N VAL A 6 -14.78 19.22 14.87
CA VAL A 6 -14.40 20.36 15.72
C VAL A 6 -15.67 21.17 16.00
N THR A 7 -16.12 21.13 17.25
CA THR A 7 -17.22 21.98 17.73
C THR A 7 -16.63 23.26 18.33
N SER A 8 -16.69 24.36 17.59
CA SER A 8 -16.41 25.70 18.12
C SER A 8 -17.61 26.60 17.91
N ALA A 9 -18.13 27.18 19.00
CA ALA A 9 -19.14 28.25 19.00
C ALA A 9 -20.33 28.07 18.02
N GLY A 10 -20.85 26.85 17.88
CA GLY A 10 -22.05 26.58 17.06
C GLY A 10 -21.79 26.40 15.56
N HIS A 11 -20.53 26.42 15.12
CA HIS A 11 -20.15 26.08 13.75
C HIS A 11 -19.48 24.69 13.74
N SER A 12 -20.04 23.79 12.94
CA SER A 12 -19.46 22.47 12.68
C SER A 12 -18.69 22.53 11.37
N PHE A 13 -17.37 22.37 11.43
CA PHE A 13 -16.56 22.16 10.25
C PHE A 13 -16.35 20.65 10.10
N SER A 14 -16.81 20.09 8.98
CA SER A 14 -16.49 18.72 8.58
C SER A 14 -15.58 18.81 7.38
N ALA A 15 -14.32 18.43 7.57
CA ALA A 15 -13.43 18.11 6.48
C ALA A 15 -13.28 16.59 6.50
N THR A 16 -13.68 15.92 5.43
CA THR A 16 -13.36 14.51 5.25
C THR A 16 -11.96 14.46 4.63
N PRO A 17 -10.88 14.21 5.40
CA PRO A 17 -9.57 14.05 4.79
C PRO A 17 -9.68 12.89 3.80
N THR A 18 -9.38 13.16 2.52
CA THR A 18 -9.26 12.09 1.54
C THR A 18 -7.92 11.43 1.79
N ILE A 19 -7.91 10.49 2.70
CA ILE A 19 -6.75 9.66 2.97
C ILE A 19 -6.62 8.72 1.77
N ALA A 20 -5.83 9.13 0.78
CA ALA A 20 -5.33 8.30 -0.31
C ALA A 20 -4.25 7.36 0.22
N CYS A 21 -4.57 6.65 1.29
CA CYS A 21 -3.77 5.53 1.66
C CYS A 21 -4.20 4.35 0.82
N CYS A 22 -3.23 3.47 0.63
CA CYS A 22 -3.46 2.12 0.18
C CYS A 22 -3.57 2.02 -1.36
N GLN A 23 -2.42 2.29 -2.01
CA GLN A 23 -2.01 1.82 -3.34
C GLN A 23 -0.88 0.78 -3.13
N GLN A 24 -1.20 -0.31 -2.45
CA GLN A 24 -0.23 -1.29 -1.95
C GLN A 24 -0.49 -2.68 -2.50
N VAL A 25 0.56 -3.48 -2.69
CA VAL A 25 0.39 -4.87 -3.10
C VAL A 25 0.10 -5.73 -1.87
N TYR A 26 -1.10 -6.31 -1.79
CA TYR A 26 -1.53 -7.15 -0.66
C TYR A 26 -1.55 -8.65 -0.98
N LYS A 27 -1.53 -9.00 -2.27
CA LYS A 27 -1.51 -10.38 -2.75
C LYS A 27 -0.74 -10.46 -4.06
N ILE A 28 -0.04 -11.56 -4.28
CA ILE A 28 0.57 -11.89 -5.55
C ILE A 28 0.04 -13.26 -5.96
N THR A 29 -0.58 -13.33 -7.13
CA THR A 29 -1.03 -14.59 -7.72
C THR A 29 0.04 -15.10 -8.67
N VAL A 30 0.39 -16.37 -8.54
CA VAL A 30 1.39 -17.03 -9.38
C VAL A 30 0.69 -17.97 -10.34
N SER A 31 1.07 -17.94 -11.62
CA SER A 31 0.54 -18.85 -12.64
C SER A 31 1.63 -19.34 -13.59
N GLY A 32 1.36 -20.42 -14.32
CA GLY A 32 2.31 -21.07 -15.22
C GLY A 32 3.16 -22.14 -14.53
N THR A 33 4.23 -22.56 -15.21
CA THR A 33 5.19 -23.56 -14.74
C THR A 33 6.61 -23.06 -14.95
N ALA A 34 7.52 -23.37 -14.02
CA ALA A 34 8.91 -22.99 -14.19
C ALA A 34 9.51 -23.69 -15.41
N SER A 35 10.05 -22.90 -16.34
CA SER A 35 10.92 -23.40 -17.42
C SER A 35 12.38 -23.46 -16.95
N THR A 36 12.76 -22.56 -16.03
CA THR A 36 14.02 -22.59 -15.27
C THR A 36 13.68 -22.53 -13.79
N ALA A 37 14.30 -23.42 -13.00
CA ALA A 37 14.06 -23.51 -11.56
C ALA A 37 14.37 -22.19 -10.85
N TYR A 38 13.42 -21.72 -10.03
CA TYR A 38 13.61 -20.55 -9.18
C TYR A 38 14.39 -20.92 -7.92
N THR A 39 15.07 -19.93 -7.32
CA THR A 39 15.75 -20.11 -6.04
C THR A 39 14.74 -20.05 -4.89
N SER A 40 14.63 -21.12 -4.09
CA SER A 40 13.80 -21.13 -2.88
C SER A 40 14.32 -20.10 -1.87
N GLY A 41 13.43 -19.26 -1.34
CA GLY A 41 13.78 -18.13 -0.50
C GLY A 41 14.38 -16.95 -1.25
N GLY A 42 14.43 -17.00 -2.59
CA GLY A 42 14.91 -15.91 -3.43
C GLY A 42 14.08 -14.64 -3.26
N ALA A 43 14.72 -13.48 -3.38
CA ALA A 43 14.06 -12.20 -3.26
C ALA A 43 13.06 -11.96 -4.42
N LEU A 44 11.94 -11.31 -4.08
CA LEU A 44 10.99 -10.76 -5.05
C LEU A 44 11.64 -9.55 -5.74
N GLY A 45 11.85 -9.66 -7.04
CA GLY A 45 12.22 -8.53 -7.89
C GLY A 45 10.98 -7.72 -8.26
N VAL A 46 11.09 -6.40 -8.16
CA VAL A 46 10.02 -5.45 -8.49
C VAL A 46 10.58 -4.43 -9.46
N SER A 47 9.94 -4.29 -10.61
CA SER A 47 10.32 -3.32 -11.63
C SER A 47 9.09 -2.54 -12.08
N CYS A 48 9.19 -1.21 -12.02
CA CYS A 48 8.22 -0.31 -12.63
C CYS A 48 8.75 0.17 -13.97
N THR A 49 8.17 -0.32 -15.06
CA THR A 49 8.45 0.15 -16.43
C THR A 49 7.16 0.66 -17.07
N GLY A 50 7.27 1.64 -17.98
CA GLY A 50 6.14 2.05 -18.82
C GLY A 50 4.99 2.78 -18.09
N GLY A 51 5.30 3.61 -17.09
CA GLY A 51 4.30 4.43 -16.39
C GLY A 51 3.82 3.86 -15.05
N CYS A 52 4.33 2.68 -14.65
CA CYS A 52 4.19 2.19 -13.29
C CYS A 52 4.76 3.18 -12.26
N THR A 53 4.03 3.39 -11.18
CA THR A 53 4.47 4.15 -10.01
C THR A 53 4.58 3.23 -8.79
N GLY A 54 5.21 3.74 -7.73
CA GLY A 54 5.28 3.07 -6.44
C GLY A 54 6.64 2.48 -6.12
N SER A 55 6.84 2.16 -4.85
CA SER A 55 8.12 1.64 -4.34
C SER A 55 7.93 0.90 -3.02
N GLY A 56 8.98 0.21 -2.59
CA GLY A 56 9.05 -0.42 -1.27
C GLY A 56 8.36 -1.78 -1.16
N LEU A 57 7.84 -2.37 -2.25
CA LEU A 57 7.40 -3.76 -2.23
C LEU A 57 8.61 -4.69 -2.09
N ALA A 58 8.56 -5.56 -1.09
CA ALA A 58 9.56 -6.60 -0.88
C ALA A 58 8.91 -7.90 -0.41
N GLY A 59 9.58 -9.00 -0.71
CA GLY A 59 9.12 -10.33 -0.32
C GLY A 59 10.09 -11.42 -0.73
N THR A 60 9.72 -12.66 -0.46
CA THR A 60 10.49 -13.86 -0.81
C THR A 60 9.61 -14.88 -1.53
N CYS A 61 10.23 -15.65 -2.40
CA CYS A 61 9.55 -16.66 -3.21
C CYS A 61 9.79 -18.06 -2.65
N THR A 62 8.70 -18.79 -2.39
CA THR A 62 8.73 -20.17 -1.92
C THR A 62 8.53 -21.10 -3.10
N THR A 63 9.41 -22.09 -3.26
CA THR A 63 9.36 -23.03 -4.38
C THR A 63 9.12 -24.47 -3.94
N THR A 64 8.67 -25.32 -4.86
CA THR A 64 8.74 -26.78 -4.74
C THR A 64 10.19 -27.26 -4.88
N ASN A 65 10.42 -28.56 -4.63
CA ASN A 65 11.70 -29.22 -4.91
C ASN A 65 12.11 -29.17 -6.40
N ALA A 66 11.14 -29.00 -7.30
CA ALA A 66 11.40 -28.83 -8.74
C ALA A 66 11.68 -27.37 -9.14
N GLY A 67 11.66 -26.43 -8.18
CA GLY A 67 11.93 -25.01 -8.44
C GLY A 67 10.74 -24.20 -8.95
N THR A 68 9.52 -24.76 -8.98
CA THR A 68 8.29 -24.00 -9.30
C THR A 68 7.87 -23.18 -8.09
N VAL A 69 7.48 -21.92 -8.28
CA VAL A 69 7.07 -21.02 -7.19
C VAL A 69 5.63 -21.37 -6.82
N THR A 70 5.37 -21.62 -5.55
CA THR A 70 4.02 -21.95 -5.04
C THR A 70 3.40 -20.82 -4.26
N ALA A 71 4.23 -19.95 -3.68
CA ALA A 71 3.78 -18.79 -2.92
C ALA A 71 4.83 -17.69 -2.96
N VAL A 72 4.37 -16.45 -2.81
CA VAL A 72 5.22 -15.29 -2.52
C VAL A 72 4.83 -14.75 -1.16
N VAL A 73 5.79 -14.67 -0.25
CA VAL A 73 5.60 -14.07 1.08
C VAL A 73 5.95 -12.60 0.97
N ILE A 74 4.95 -11.73 1.08
CA ILE A 74 5.14 -10.28 1.07
C ILE A 74 5.59 -9.84 2.46
N THR A 75 6.77 -9.24 2.57
CA THR A 75 7.31 -8.69 3.83
C THR A 75 7.03 -7.19 3.94
N GLU A 76 7.08 -6.48 2.81
CA GLU A 76 6.74 -5.07 2.71
C GLU A 76 5.76 -4.89 1.55
N LYS A 77 4.59 -4.29 1.79
CA LYS A 77 3.55 -4.13 0.76
C LYS A 77 3.86 -3.00 -0.24
N GLY A 78 4.86 -2.18 0.09
CA GLY A 78 5.20 -0.94 -0.58
C GLY A 78 4.06 0.08 -0.58
N ASN A 79 4.17 1.11 -1.41
CA ASN A 79 3.19 2.18 -1.52
C ASN A 79 3.23 2.87 -2.90
N GLY A 80 2.09 3.40 -3.33
CA GLY A 80 1.96 4.21 -4.55
C GLY A 80 1.88 3.41 -5.85
N TYR A 81 1.58 2.11 -5.78
CA TYR A 81 1.35 1.27 -6.95
C TYR A 81 0.01 1.57 -7.63
N ASP A 82 0.04 1.75 -8.94
CA ASP A 82 -1.14 2.00 -9.77
C ASP A 82 -1.73 0.67 -10.27
N THR A 83 -3.04 0.46 -10.12
CA THR A 83 -3.74 -0.72 -10.65
C THR A 83 -3.83 -0.71 -12.17
N ALA A 84 -3.85 0.46 -12.81
CA ALA A 84 -3.87 0.57 -14.26
C ALA A 84 -2.49 0.24 -14.87
N ASN A 85 -1.42 0.53 -14.13
CA ASN A 85 -0.03 0.29 -14.53
C ASN A 85 0.74 -0.48 -13.44
N PRO A 86 0.40 -1.77 -13.22
CA PRO A 86 0.98 -2.55 -12.12
C PRO A 86 2.48 -2.81 -12.32
N PRO A 87 3.24 -3.03 -11.23
CA PRO A 87 4.65 -3.38 -11.33
C PRO A 87 4.83 -4.75 -11.96
N THR A 88 5.93 -4.92 -12.70
CA THR A 88 6.40 -6.23 -13.13
C THR A 88 7.11 -6.90 -11.97
N LEU A 89 6.69 -8.12 -11.66
CA LEU A 89 7.22 -8.92 -10.56
C LEU A 89 8.01 -10.11 -11.08
N THR A 90 9.13 -10.42 -10.43
CA THR A 90 9.98 -11.58 -10.73
C THR A 90 10.45 -12.26 -9.45
N CYS A 91 10.82 -13.53 -9.55
CA CYS A 91 11.50 -14.25 -8.47
C CYS A 91 12.91 -14.61 -8.94
N ALA A 92 13.89 -14.54 -8.03
CA ALA A 92 15.29 -14.81 -8.38
C ALA A 92 15.54 -16.23 -8.92
N GLY A 93 16.49 -16.33 -9.85
CA GLY A 93 17.08 -17.59 -10.32
C GLY A 93 16.30 -18.35 -11.39
N GLY A 94 15.02 -18.03 -11.64
CA GLY A 94 14.17 -18.81 -12.55
C GLY A 94 13.37 -17.97 -13.55
N THR A 95 12.68 -18.67 -14.45
CA THR A 95 11.80 -18.09 -15.49
C THR A 95 10.60 -19.01 -15.78
N GLY A 96 9.62 -18.51 -16.55
CA GLY A 96 8.47 -19.31 -17.05
C GLY A 96 7.16 -19.18 -16.27
N GLN A 97 7.15 -18.43 -15.17
CA GLN A 97 5.93 -18.16 -14.40
C GLN A 97 5.57 -16.67 -14.49
N THR A 98 4.28 -16.39 -14.36
CA THR A 98 3.72 -15.05 -14.34
C THR A 98 3.29 -14.72 -12.92
N PHE A 99 3.68 -13.53 -12.47
CA PHE A 99 3.39 -13.01 -11.14
C PHE A 99 2.46 -11.79 -11.30
N THR A 100 1.22 -11.91 -10.84
CA THR A 100 0.21 -10.86 -10.95
C THR A 100 -0.03 -10.23 -9.59
N PRO A 101 0.36 -8.96 -9.36
CA PRO A 101 0.04 -8.26 -8.12
C PRO A 101 -1.45 -7.94 -8.07
N SER A 102 -2.03 -8.04 -6.86
CA SER A 102 -3.29 -7.42 -6.52
C SER A 102 -2.99 -6.20 -5.64
N ILE A 103 -3.40 -5.04 -6.15
CA ILE A 103 -3.16 -3.75 -5.52
C ILE A 103 -4.46 -3.34 -4.84
N ASP A 104 -4.38 -3.03 -3.56
CA ASP A 104 -5.45 -2.36 -2.83
C ASP A 104 -5.51 -0.92 -3.34
N THR A 105 -6.71 -0.42 -3.63
CA THR A 105 -7.00 0.97 -3.99
C THR A 105 -8.07 1.58 -3.09
N SER A 106 -8.41 0.90 -1.99
CA SER A 106 -9.47 1.34 -1.10
C SER A 106 -9.06 2.62 -0.38
N THR A 107 -9.88 3.65 -0.52
CA THR A 107 -9.78 4.87 0.29
C THR A 107 -10.22 4.55 1.72
N GLY A 108 -9.32 4.66 2.69
CA GLY A 108 -9.63 4.48 4.11
C GLY A 108 -9.73 3.04 4.61
N GLY A 109 -9.12 2.07 3.92
CA GLY A 109 -9.05 0.67 4.35
C GLY A 109 -8.24 0.44 5.64
N THR A 110 -8.40 -0.74 6.26
CA THR A 110 -7.63 -1.15 7.46
C THR A 110 -6.14 -1.34 7.21
N GLY A 111 -5.69 -1.33 5.94
CA GLY A 111 -4.27 -1.31 5.56
C GLY A 111 -3.56 0.00 5.87
N CYS A 112 -4.31 1.03 6.25
CA CYS A 112 -3.81 2.37 6.47
C CYS A 112 -3.65 2.69 7.99
N LEU A 113 -3.60 1.65 8.84
CA LEU A 113 -3.36 1.79 10.28
C LEU A 113 -1.97 2.40 10.56
N GLY A 114 -1.93 3.54 11.26
CA GLY A 114 -0.69 4.20 11.70
C GLY A 114 -0.18 5.35 10.84
N VAL A 115 -0.87 5.72 9.76
CA VAL A 115 -0.53 6.97 9.04
C VAL A 115 -0.98 8.18 9.86
N ALA A 116 -0.01 8.95 10.34
CA ALA A 116 -0.27 10.28 10.88
C ALA A 116 -0.73 11.19 9.73
N PHE A 117 -1.90 11.82 9.87
CA PHE A 117 -2.28 12.90 8.98
C PHE A 117 -2.17 14.23 9.73
N ALA A 118 -1.64 15.24 9.05
CA ALA A 118 -1.72 16.62 9.48
C ALA A 118 -2.98 17.21 8.85
N ALA A 119 -3.97 17.53 9.66
CA ALA A 119 -5.08 18.38 9.22
C ALA A 119 -4.65 19.83 9.41
N GLU A 120 -4.55 20.59 8.31
CA GLU A 120 -4.39 22.04 8.38
C GLU A 120 -5.78 22.65 8.56
N MET A 121 -6.05 23.18 9.75
CA MET A 121 -7.30 23.86 10.05
C MET A 121 -7.12 25.35 9.78
N GLN A 122 -7.73 25.84 8.70
CA GLN A 122 -7.76 27.26 8.40
C GLN A 122 -8.95 27.89 9.14
N PHE A 123 -8.67 28.72 10.13
CA PHE A 123 -9.66 29.59 10.74
C PHE A 123 -9.87 30.78 9.81
N ASP A 124 -11.08 30.92 9.28
CA ASP A 124 -11.48 31.93 8.30
C ASP A 124 -11.57 33.35 8.89
N ASN A 125 -11.49 33.49 10.21
CA ASN A 125 -11.65 34.77 10.89
C ASN A 125 -10.54 35.08 11.89
N VAL A 126 -10.04 36.32 11.80
CA VAL A 126 -9.05 36.91 12.72
C VAL A 126 -9.69 37.01 14.11
N GLY A 127 -9.19 36.24 15.08
CA GLY A 127 -9.62 36.32 16.49
C GLY A 127 -9.98 35.01 17.18
N GLN A 128 -9.97 33.86 16.50
CA GLN A 128 -10.16 32.57 17.18
C GLN A 128 -8.89 32.16 17.94
N THR A 129 -9.05 31.78 19.21
CA THR A 129 -7.96 31.27 20.07
C THR A 129 -8.25 29.84 20.48
N TRP A 130 -7.21 29.00 20.47
CA TRP A 130 -7.28 27.62 20.93
C TRP A 130 -7.62 27.56 22.42
N GLN A 131 -8.78 27.01 22.77
CA GLN A 131 -9.06 26.57 24.15
C GLN A 131 -8.80 25.07 24.27
N GLY A 132 -7.53 24.70 24.41
CA GLY A 132 -7.19 23.33 24.76
C GLY A 132 -7.68 23.02 26.18
N ARG A 133 -8.55 22.02 26.33
CA ARG A 133 -8.79 21.36 27.63
C ARG A 133 -8.07 20.02 27.59
N GLU A 134 -6.99 19.88 28.35
CA GLU A 134 -6.34 18.59 28.53
C GLU A 134 -7.32 17.60 29.16
N PRO A 135 -7.39 16.34 28.68
CA PRO A 135 -8.15 15.30 29.35
C PRO A 135 -7.46 14.95 30.68
N ARG A 136 -8.23 15.01 31.77
CA ARG A 136 -7.84 14.46 33.08
C ARG A 136 -8.18 12.99 33.17
#